data_AF-A0A8B6IVL4-F1
#
_entry.id   AF-A0A8B6IVL4-F1
#
_cell.length_a   1.000
_cell.length_b   1.000
_cell.length_c   1.000
_cell.angle_alpha   90.00
_cell.angle_beta   90.00
_cell.angle_gamma   90.00
#
_symmetry.space_group_name_H-M   'P 1'
#
loop_
_entity.id
_entity.type
_entity.pdbx_description
1 polymer ?
#
loop_
_entity_poly.entity_id
_entity_poly.type
_entity_poly.pdbx_seq_one_letter_code
_entity_poly.pdbx_strand_id
1 'polypeptide(L)'
;MGHGMKYFPEDIEGKQFGRLKALKVFKDPQDKYYWRHVVCLCSCGNVSKPRLQDLIRGKTISCGCKRNEELEKGRRYDRNR
;
A
#
# COMPACT_ATOMS: atom_id res chain seq x y z
N MET A 1 -1.83 10.84 21.22
CA MET A 1 -3.26 10.87 20.83
C MET A 1 -3.40 10.26 19.43
N GLY A 2 -3.64 8.95 19.33
CA GLY A 2 -3.84 8.29 18.03
C GLY A 2 -5.33 8.29 17.69
N HIS A 3 -5.81 9.34 17.01
CA HIS A 3 -7.19 9.43 16.57
C HIS A 3 -7.46 8.31 15.55
N GLY A 4 -8.17 7.26 15.98
CA GLY A 4 -8.61 6.16 15.14
C GLY A 4 -9.64 6.66 14.13
N MET A 5 -9.15 7.07 12.96
CA MET A 5 -9.99 7.60 11.89
C MET A 5 -10.82 6.45 11.30
N LYS A 6 -12.15 6.52 11.50
CA LYS A 6 -13.13 5.53 11.02
C LYS A 6 -13.37 5.70 9.52
N TYR A 7 -12.40 5.31 8.69
CA TYR A 7 -12.66 5.13 7.27
C TYR A 7 -13.31 3.77 7.06
N PHE A 8 -14.51 3.77 6.49
CA PHE A 8 -15.19 2.56 6.06
C PHE A 8 -14.52 2.05 4.78
N PRO A 9 -14.32 0.72 4.65
CA PRO A 9 -13.71 0.15 3.45
C PRO A 9 -14.49 0.56 2.19
N GLU A 10 -15.81 0.62 2.30
CA GLU A 10 -16.79 0.95 1.27
C GLU A 10 -16.55 2.32 0.61
N ASP A 11 -16.07 3.32 1.36
CA ASP A 11 -15.83 4.67 0.85
C ASP A 11 -14.49 4.79 0.11
N ILE A 12 -13.56 3.89 0.41
CA ILE A 12 -12.20 3.85 -0.14
C ILE A 12 -12.16 2.94 -1.37
N GLU A 13 -12.94 1.87 -1.38
CA GLU A 13 -13.10 0.95 -2.51
C GLU A 13 -13.66 1.69 -3.72
N GLY A 14 -12.94 1.65 -4.84
CA GLY A 14 -13.29 2.38 -6.06
C GLY A 14 -12.74 3.81 -6.15
N LYS A 15 -12.18 4.37 -5.07
CA LYS A 15 -11.49 5.68 -5.15
C LYS A 15 -10.15 5.58 -5.85
N GLN A 16 -9.80 6.64 -6.56
CA GLN A 16 -8.48 6.78 -7.18
C GLN A 16 -7.61 7.73 -6.36
N PHE A 17 -6.46 7.22 -5.91
CA PHE A 17 -5.44 7.96 -5.16
C PHE A 17 -4.24 8.19 -6.07
N GLY A 18 -4.23 9.34 -6.77
CA GLY A 18 -3.20 9.66 -7.75
C GLY A 18 -3.23 8.69 -8.93
N ARG A 19 -2.22 7.81 -9.03
CA ARG A 19 -2.10 6.78 -10.09
C ARG A 19 -2.52 5.38 -9.64
N LEU A 20 -2.99 5.26 -8.39
CA LEU A 20 -3.43 4.02 -7.78
C LEU A 20 -4.94 4.01 -7.68
N LYS A 21 -5.59 2.98 -8.22
CA LYS A 21 -7.02 2.74 -8.05
C LYS A 21 -7.24 1.79 -6.89
N ALA A 22 -7.89 2.23 -5.83
CA ALA A 22 -8.24 1.38 -4.70
C ALA A 22 -9.30 0.37 -5.14
N LEU A 23 -8.99 -0.92 -4.98
CA LEU A 23 -9.83 -2.04 -5.36
C LEU A 23 -10.59 -2.59 -4.15
N LYS A 24 -9.84 -2.98 -3.11
CA LYS A 24 -10.40 -3.67 -1.95
C LYS A 24 -9.61 -3.37 -0.68
N VAL A 25 -10.30 -3.07 0.41
CA VAL A 25 -9.67 -2.93 1.73
C VAL A 25 -9.74 -4.26 2.46
N PHE A 26 -8.61 -4.70 3.01
CA PHE A 26 -8.51 -5.93 3.77
C PHE A 26 -7.62 -5.74 5.00
N LYS A 27 -7.75 -6.62 5.99
CA LYS A 27 -6.79 -6.71 7.08
C LYS A 27 -5.87 -7.87 6.79
N ASP A 28 -4.56 -7.63 6.86
CA ASP A 28 -3.61 -8.71 6.73
C ASP A 28 -3.50 -9.43 8.08
N PRO A 29 -3.79 -10.74 8.16
CA PRO A 29 -3.71 -11.48 9.42
C PRO A 29 -2.25 -11.73 9.85
N GLN A 30 -1.28 -11.57 8.95
CA GLN A 30 0.15 -11.71 9.28
C GLN A 30 0.72 -10.43 9.89
N ASP A 31 0.04 -9.30 9.74
CA ASP A 31 0.47 -8.04 10.32
C ASP A 31 0.18 -8.04 11.83
N LYS A 32 1.25 -8.01 12.63
CA LYS A 32 1.19 -8.07 14.10
C LYS A 32 0.35 -6.94 14.72
N TYR A 33 0.11 -5.86 13.97
CA TYR A 33 -0.63 -4.69 14.40
C TYR A 33 -2.05 -4.61 13.82
N TYR A 34 -2.52 -5.65 13.11
CA TYR A 34 -3.85 -5.70 12.48
C TYR A 34 -4.17 -4.44 11.64
N TRP A 35 -3.15 -3.91 10.96
CA TRP A 35 -3.33 -2.74 10.11
C TRP A 35 -4.26 -3.04 8.93
N ARG A 36 -5.01 -2.02 8.53
CA ARG A 36 -5.85 -2.08 7.34
C ARG A 36 -4.99 -1.80 6.12
N HIS A 37 -4.99 -2.73 5.19
CA HIS A 37 -4.34 -2.62 3.89
C HIS A 37 -5.39 -2.42 2.81
N VAL A 38 -4.96 -1.82 1.71
CA VAL A 38 -5.82 -1.59 0.56
C VAL A 38 -5.11 -2.09 -0.69
N VAL A 39 -5.73 -3.03 -1.39
CA VAL A 39 -5.28 -3.47 -2.70
C VAL A 39 -5.53 -2.33 -3.66
N CYS A 40 -4.48 -1.83 -4.28
CA CYS A 40 -4.53 -0.78 -5.26
C CYS A 40 -3.92 -1.27 -6.58
N LEU A 41 -4.58 -0.97 -7.68
CA LEU A 41 -4.03 -1.19 -9.02
C LEU A 41 -3.38 0.09 -9.53
N CYS A 42 -2.10 0.04 -9.84
CA CYS A 42 -1.43 1.11 -10.54
C CYS A 42 -1.84 1.12 -12.00
N SER A 43 -1.94 2.31 -12.59
CA SER A 43 -2.12 2.48 -14.04
C SER A 43 -0.99 1.87 -14.88
N CYS A 44 0.14 1.52 -14.26
CA CYS A 44 1.26 0.82 -14.86
C CYS A 44 1.10 -0.72 -14.90
N GLY A 45 -0.02 -1.25 -14.41
CA GLY A 45 -0.30 -2.69 -14.34
C GLY A 45 0.15 -3.37 -13.04
N ASN A 46 0.93 -2.69 -12.19
CA ASN A 46 1.42 -3.27 -10.95
C ASN A 46 0.39 -3.18 -9.81
N VAL A 47 0.30 -4.22 -8.98
CA VAL A 47 -0.59 -4.25 -7.81
C VAL A 47 0.20 -3.84 -6.57
N SER A 48 -0.29 -2.86 -5.84
CA SER A 48 0.32 -2.39 -4.58
C SER A 48 -0.66 -2.60 -3.43
N LYS A 49 -0.14 -2.92 -2.24
CA LYS A 49 -0.96 -3.17 -1.03
C LYS A 49 -0.59 -2.20 0.11
N PRO A 50 -0.60 -0.87 -0.12
CA PRO A 50 -0.21 0.08 0.90
C PRO A 50 -1.14 0.02 2.12
N ARG A 51 -0.64 0.56 3.23
CA ARG A 51 -1.46 0.78 4.42
C ARG A 51 -2.50 1.85 4.13
N LEU A 52 -3.72 1.62 4.59
CA LEU A 52 -4.85 2.51 4.38
C LEU A 52 -4.56 3.93 4.89
N GLN A 53 -3.96 4.03 6.08
CA GLN A 53 -3.57 5.33 6.65
C GLN A 53 -2.56 6.09 5.77
N ASP A 54 -1.61 5.40 5.16
CA ASP A 54 -0.55 6.01 4.34
C ASP A 54 -1.11 6.41 2.97
N LEU A 55 -2.05 5.63 2.44
CA LEU A 55 -2.82 5.97 1.24
C LEU A 55 -3.66 7.24 1.47
N ILE A 56 -4.44 7.29 2.55
CA ILE A 56 -5.33 8.42 2.87
C ILE A 56 -4.54 9.68 3.19
N ARG A 57 -3.42 9.55 3.91
CA ARG A 57 -2.51 10.67 4.18
C ARG A 57 -1.74 11.13 2.93
N GLY A 58 -1.89 10.46 1.79
CA GLY A 58 -1.17 10.78 0.56
C GLY A 58 0.32 10.45 0.59
N LYS A 59 0.78 9.65 1.56
CA LYS A 59 2.18 9.18 1.62
C LYS A 59 2.48 8.17 0.51
N THR A 60 1.50 7.35 0.14
CA THR A 60 1.66 6.34 -0.91
C THR A 60 0.65 6.55 -2.03
N ILE A 61 1.08 7.23 -3.10
CA ILE A 61 0.26 7.57 -4.28
C ILE A 61 0.71 6.85 -5.57
N SER A 62 1.71 5.98 -5.47
CA SER A 62 2.23 5.20 -6.58
C SER A 62 2.78 3.85 -6.09
N CYS A 63 2.79 2.85 -6.97
CA CYS A 63 3.30 1.51 -6.69
C CYS A 63 4.82 1.42 -6.44
N GLY A 64 5.56 2.52 -6.56
CA GLY A 64 7.02 2.49 -6.51
C GLY A 64 7.68 1.84 -7.73
N CYS A 65 6.95 1.65 -8.84
CA CYS A 65 7.43 0.94 -10.03
C CYS A 65 8.66 1.57 -10.71
N LYS A 66 9.02 2.81 -10.36
CA LYS A 66 10.31 3.42 -10.74
C LYS A 66 11.53 2.88 -9.96
N ARG A 67 11.33 2.09 -8.91
CA ARG A 67 12.39 1.59 -8.01
C ARG A 67 12.53 0.07 -8.01
N ASN A 68 11.62 -0.66 -8.66
CA ASN A 68 11.68 -2.13 -8.70
C ASN A 68 12.70 -2.67 -9.72
N GLU A 69 13.07 -1.87 -10.74
CA GLU A 69 14.13 -2.25 -11.68
C GLU A 69 15.50 -2.46 -10.98
N GLU A 70 15.71 -1.81 -9.83
CA GLU A 70 16.96 -1.87 -9.06
C GLU A 70 17.02 -3.05 -8.06
N LEU A 71 15.88 -3.60 -7.62
CA LEU A 71 15.85 -4.64 -6.57
C LEU A 71 15.93 -6.06 -7.11
N GLU A 72 15.58 -6.29 -8.38
CA GLU A 72 15.70 -7.60 -9.01
C GLU A 72 17.17 -7.99 -9.27
N LYS A 73 18.08 -7.02 -9.31
CA LYS A 73 19.54 -7.24 -9.29
C LYS A 73 20.15 -7.27 -7.87
N GLY A 74 19.32 -7.16 -6.83
CA GLY A 74 19.74 -6.92 -5.45
C GLY A 74 19.45 -8.04 -4.47
N ARG A 75 19.52 -9.33 -4.87
CA ARG A 75 19.66 -10.47 -3.91
C ARG A 75 21.02 -10.46 -3.18
N ARG A 76 21.52 -9.28 -2.78
CA ARG A 76 22.74 -9.04 -2.01
C ARG A 76 22.65 -7.73 -1.23
N TYR A 77 21.69 -7.61 -0.31
CA TYR A 77 21.92 -6.76 0.86
C TYR A 77 21.71 -7.61 2.12
N ASP A 78 22.75 -8.42 2.31
CA ASP A 78 23.43 -8.64 3.57
C ASP A 78 22.59 -8.37 4.83
N ARG A 79 22.15 -9.47 5.44
CA ARG A 79 21.86 -9.51 6.86
C ARG A 79 22.86 -10.49 7.46
N ASN A 80 24.10 -10.07 7.70
CA ASN A 80 24.89 -10.72 8.73
C ASN A 80 25.86 -9.76 9.41
N ARG A 81 25.61 -9.55 10.71
CA ARG A 81 26.58 -9.02 11.66
C ARG A 81 27.47 -10.17 12.12
#